data_AF-A0A7D4Y8J5-F1
#
_entry.id   AF-A0A7D4Y8J5-F1
#
_cell.length_a   1.000
_cell.length_b   1.000
_cell.length_c   1.000
_cell.angle_alpha   90.00
_cell.angle_beta   90.00
_cell.angle_gamma   90.00
#
_symmetry.space_group_name_H-M   'P 1'
#
loop_
_entity.id
_entity.type
_entity.pdbx_description
1 polymer ?
#
loop_
_entity_poly.entity_id
_entity_poly.type
_entity_poly.pdbx_seq_one_letter_code
_entity_poly.pdbx_strand_id
1 'polypeptide(L)'
;MPLIGSLVAFVVALLVGGLAIYVSARFVADVDDYSHAVVTALLGALGWALTSWIPLVGPLIALVVWVGVINWRYPGGWIKALIIGAGAWVSALVILFVVNTVFGLGIGAFGVPGA
;
A
#
# COMPACT_ATOMS: atom_id res chain seq x y z
N MET A 1 23.30 -12.81 5.50
CA MET A 1 21.97 -13.01 6.11
C MET A 1 20.87 -12.32 5.28
N PRO A 2 20.54 -12.82 4.07
CA PRO A 2 19.57 -12.14 3.18
C PRO A 2 18.14 -12.18 3.73
N LEU A 3 17.76 -13.27 4.40
CA LEU A 3 16.41 -13.51 4.90
C LEU A 3 15.98 -12.53 6.00
N ILE A 4 16.88 -12.20 6.93
CA ILE A 4 16.59 -11.24 7.99
C ILE A 4 16.37 -9.85 7.39
N GLY A 5 17.23 -9.44 6.44
CA GLY A 5 17.08 -8.17 5.74
C GLY A 5 15.76 -8.08 4.96
N SER A 6 15.38 -9.12 4.23
CA SER A 6 14.10 -9.14 3.49
C SER A 6 12.89 -9.14 4.41
N LEU A 7 12.96 -9.83 5.55
CA LEU A 7 11.87 -9.86 6.52
C LEU A 7 11.70 -8.49 7.18
N VAL A 8 12.79 -7.85 7.59
CA VAL A 8 12.76 -6.50 8.16
C VAL A 8 12.20 -5.50 7.14
N ALA A 9 12.68 -5.55 5.89
CA ALA A 9 12.17 -4.70 4.82
C ALA A 9 10.67 -4.91 4.57
N PHE A 10 10.21 -6.17 4.57
CA PHE A 10 8.79 -6.51 4.44
C PHE A 10 7.96 -5.94 5.60
N VAL A 11 8.41 -6.11 6.85
CA VAL A 11 7.70 -5.58 8.02
C VAL A 11 7.62 -4.05 7.97
N VAL A 12 8.72 -3.38 7.63
CA VAL A 12 8.74 -1.92 7.48
C VAL A 12 7.78 -1.48 6.37
N ALA A 13 7.83 -2.11 5.19
CA ALA A 13 6.94 -1.81 4.08
C ALA A 13 5.47 -2.06 4.44
N LEU A 14 5.18 -3.12 5.18
CA LEU A 14 3.85 -3.46 5.65
C LEU A 14 3.30 -2.39 6.60
N LEU A 15 4.11 -1.93 7.56
CA LEU A 15 3.72 -0.87 8.50
C LEU A 15 3.51 0.47 7.79
N VAL A 16 4.41 0.82 6.86
CA VAL A 16 4.27 2.05 6.04
C VAL A 16 3.01 1.98 5.16
N GLY A 17 2.74 0.82 4.53
CA GLY A 17 1.52 0.60 3.75
C GLY A 17 0.26 0.66 4.62
N GLY A 18 0.30 0.08 5.82
CA GLY A 18 -0.77 0.20 6.81
C GLY A 18 -1.02 1.66 7.21
N LEU A 19 0.02 2.45 7.41
CA LEU A 19 -0.08 3.88 7.74
C LEU A 19 -0.74 4.67 6.61
N ALA A 20 -0.34 4.40 5.37
CA ALA A 20 -0.93 5.04 4.20
C ALA A 20 -2.43 4.73 4.05
N ILE A 21 -2.84 3.48 4.28
CA ILE A 21 -4.25 3.08 4.28
C ILE A 21 -5.00 3.73 5.46
N TYR A 22 -4.41 3.73 6.66
CA TYR A 22 -5.02 4.32 7.86
C TYR A 22 -5.34 5.80 7.67
N VAL A 23 -4.37 6.59 7.21
CA VAL A 23 -4.57 8.04 6.97
C VAL A 23 -5.71 8.25 5.98
N SER A 24 -5.74 7.48 4.90
CA SER A 24 -6.74 7.63 3.84
C SER A 24 -8.14 7.18 4.29
N ALA A 25 -8.22 6.04 4.98
CA ALA A 25 -9.47 5.50 5.49
C ALA A 25 -10.10 6.38 6.57
N ARG A 26 -9.27 7.03 7.40
CA ARG A 26 -9.74 7.99 8.40
C ARG A 26 -10.50 9.15 7.76
N PHE A 27 -9.99 9.71 6.66
CA PHE A 27 -10.64 10.83 5.98
C PHE A 27 -11.86 10.43 5.12
N VAL A 28 -11.88 9.21 4.59
CA VAL A 28 -12.88 8.79 3.58
C VAL A 28 -14.02 7.96 4.19
N ALA A 29 -13.68 7.09 5.13
CA ALA A 29 -14.58 6.10 5.72
C ALA A 29 -14.79 6.27 7.23
N ASP A 30 -14.18 7.29 7.85
CA ASP A 30 -14.27 7.57 9.30
C ASP A 30 -13.85 6.37 10.16
N VAL A 31 -12.90 5.57 9.64
CA VAL A 31 -12.33 4.42 10.36
C VAL A 31 -10.97 4.82 10.92
N ASP A 32 -10.90 4.95 12.24
CA ASP A 32 -9.71 5.39 12.99
C ASP A 32 -9.01 4.21 13.71
N ASP A 33 -8.75 3.11 12.99
CA ASP A 33 -8.06 1.92 13.52
C ASP A 33 -6.86 1.53 12.66
N TYR A 34 -5.65 1.75 13.21
CA TYR A 34 -4.39 1.42 12.55
C TYR A 34 -4.14 -0.08 12.44
N SER A 35 -4.53 -0.89 13.44
CA SER A 35 -4.38 -2.35 13.40
C SER A 35 -5.21 -2.91 12.25
N HIS A 36 -6.43 -2.40 12.09
CA HIS A 36 -7.32 -2.75 10.99
C HIS A 36 -6.71 -2.42 9.62
N ALA A 37 -5.99 -1.30 9.51
CA ALA A 37 -5.28 -0.91 8.29
C ALA A 37 -4.06 -1.78 7.98
N VAL A 38 -3.26 -2.13 8.99
CA VAL A 38 -2.11 -3.03 8.82
C VAL A 38 -2.56 -4.42 8.36
N VAL A 39 -3.65 -4.96 8.92
CA VAL A 39 -4.22 -6.24 8.47
C VAL A 39 -4.72 -6.13 7.02
N THR A 40 -5.32 -5.00 6.64
CA THR A 40 -5.74 -4.76 5.25
C THR A 40 -4.54 -4.70 4.31
N ALA A 41 -3.45 -4.03 4.71
CA ALA A 41 -2.20 -4.01 3.95
C ALA A 41 -1.61 -5.41 3.78
N LEU A 42 -1.66 -6.24 4.83
CA LEU A 42 -1.17 -7.63 4.79
C LEU A 42 -1.98 -8.47 3.81
N LEU A 43 -3.30 -8.43 3.91
CA LEU A 43 -4.21 -9.11 2.98
C LEU A 43 -4.01 -8.63 1.55
N GLY A 44 -3.80 -7.32 1.37
CA GLY A 44 -3.46 -6.71 0.10
C GLY A 44 -2.14 -7.24 -0.48
N ALA A 45 -1.10 -7.32 0.33
CA ALA A 45 0.21 -7.86 -0.07
C ALA A 45 0.13 -9.35 -0.45
N LEU A 46 -0.67 -10.13 0.28
CA LEU A 46 -0.94 -11.53 -0.08
C LEU A 46 -1.71 -11.64 -1.40
N GLY A 47 -2.77 -10.83 -1.56
CA GLY A 47 -3.51 -10.76 -2.82
C GLY A 47 -2.61 -10.39 -4.01
N TRP A 48 -1.71 -9.43 -3.81
CA TRP A 48 -0.72 -9.05 -4.81
C TRP A 48 0.22 -10.19 -5.16
N ALA A 49 0.86 -10.80 -4.16
CA ALA A 49 1.80 -11.91 -4.33
C ALA A 49 1.18 -13.10 -5.09
N LEU A 50 -0.11 -13.38 -4.88
CA LEU A 50 -0.82 -14.48 -5.52
C LEU A 50 -1.25 -14.19 -6.97
N THR A 51 -1.31 -12.91 -7.37
CA THR A 51 -1.93 -12.52 -8.65
C THR A 51 -1.00 -11.78 -9.60
N SER A 52 0.11 -11.21 -9.12
CA SER A 52 0.99 -10.35 -9.92
C SER A 52 2.04 -11.08 -10.77
N TRP A 53 1.89 -12.38 -11.03
CA TRP A 53 2.90 -13.21 -11.70
C TRP A 53 2.87 -13.13 -13.22
N ILE A 54 1.73 -12.78 -13.83
CA ILE A 54 1.64 -12.53 -15.28
C ILE A 54 2.09 -11.08 -15.56
N PRO A 55 3.10 -10.84 -16.42
CA PRO A 55 3.47 -9.49 -16.81
C PRO A 55 2.29 -8.71 -17.41
N LEU A 56 2.18 -7.42 -17.08
CA LEU A 56 1.10 -6.50 -17.47
C LEU A 56 -0.30 -6.83 -16.92
N VAL A 57 -0.77 -8.07 -17.09
CA VAL A 57 -2.11 -8.50 -16.67
C VAL A 57 -2.17 -8.73 -15.15
N GLY A 58 -1.15 -9.36 -14.58
CA GLY A 58 -1.08 -9.67 -13.16
C GLY A 58 -1.20 -8.44 -12.26
N PRO A 59 -0.47 -7.35 -12.50
CA PRO A 59 -0.63 -6.10 -11.75
C PRO A 59 -2.04 -5.49 -11.85
N LEU A 60 -2.72 -5.61 -12.99
CA LEU A 60 -4.10 -5.12 -13.12
C LEU A 60 -5.06 -5.95 -12.25
N ILE A 61 -4.91 -7.28 -12.27
CA ILE A 61 -5.67 -8.18 -11.39
C ILE A 61 -5.34 -7.87 -9.93
N ALA A 62 -4.07 -7.70 -9.59
CA ALA A 62 -3.61 -7.38 -8.24
C ALA A 62 -4.21 -6.06 -7.73
N LEU A 63 -4.31 -5.03 -8.59
CA LEU A 63 -4.99 -3.78 -8.25
C LEU A 63 -6.48 -3.99 -7.95
N VAL A 64 -7.19 -4.77 -8.77
CA VAL A 64 -8.61 -5.09 -8.52
C VAL A 64 -8.77 -5.88 -7.22
N VAL A 65 -7.91 -6.86 -6.98
CA VAL A 65 -7.89 -7.65 -5.73
C VAL A 65 -7.61 -6.76 -4.53
N TRP A 66 -6.62 -5.89 -4.62
CA TRP A 66 -6.25 -4.99 -3.55
C TRP A 66 -7.39 -4.01 -3.19
N VAL A 67 -8.01 -3.39 -4.19
CA VAL A 67 -9.21 -2.55 -3.99
C VAL A 67 -10.37 -3.39 -3.44
N GLY A 68 -10.52 -4.63 -3.91
CA GLY A 68 -11.51 -5.58 -3.39
C GLY A 68 -11.30 -5.90 -1.92
N VAL A 69 -10.06 -6.08 -1.47
CA VAL A 69 -9.70 -6.26 -0.05
C VAL A 69 -10.09 -5.03 0.77
N ILE A 70 -9.80 -3.81 0.27
CA ILE A 70 -10.22 -2.57 0.94
C ILE A 70 -11.76 -2.50 1.00
N ASN A 71 -12.45 -2.76 -0.09
CA ASN A 71 -13.92 -2.76 -0.15
C ASN A 71 -14.55 -3.78 0.79
N TRP A 72 -13.91 -4.94 0.97
CA TRP A 72 -14.37 -5.97 1.91
C TRP A 72 -14.13 -5.56 3.37
N ARG A 73 -13.05 -4.82 3.65
CA ARG A 73 -12.62 -4.46 5.01
C ARG A 73 -13.17 -3.12 5.50
N TYR A 74 -13.53 -2.21 4.61
CA TYR A 74 -13.98 -0.85 4.94
C TYR A 74 -15.40 -0.58 4.44
N PRO A 75 -16.24 0.14 5.21
CA PRO A 75 -17.56 0.53 4.77
C PRO A 75 -17.47 1.57 3.64
N GLY A 76 -18.42 1.55 2.71
CA GLY A 76 -18.54 2.59 1.67
C GLY A 76 -18.58 2.11 0.22
N GLY A 77 -18.43 0.81 -0.02
CA GLY A 77 -18.44 0.26 -1.37
C GLY A 77 -17.19 0.60 -2.19
N TRP A 78 -17.21 0.16 -3.45
CA TRP A 78 -16.05 0.21 -4.35
C TRP A 78 -15.51 1.62 -4.61
N ILE A 79 -16.38 2.64 -4.66
CA ILE A 79 -15.95 4.03 -4.88
C ILE A 79 -15.09 4.51 -3.72
N LYS A 80 -15.56 4.32 -2.47
CA LYS A 80 -14.75 4.71 -1.31
C LYS A 80 -13.47 3.89 -1.23
N ALA A 81 -13.52 2.59 -1.54
CA ALA A 81 -12.33 1.75 -1.57
C ALA A 81 -11.28 2.23 -2.58
N LEU A 82 -11.70 2.67 -3.77
CA LEU A 82 -10.82 3.29 -4.77
C LEU A 82 -10.20 4.59 -4.25
N ILE A 83 -10.98 5.45 -3.59
CA ILE A 83 -10.48 6.72 -3.02
C ILE A 83 -9.49 6.45 -1.89
N ILE A 84 -9.77 5.47 -1.01
CA ILE A 84 -8.85 5.05 0.05
C ILE A 84 -7.55 4.52 -0.56
N GLY A 85 -7.65 3.65 -1.58
CA GLY A 85 -6.48 3.11 -2.26
C GLY A 85 -5.65 4.20 -2.94
N ALA A 86 -6.29 5.12 -3.66
CA ALA A 86 -5.60 6.25 -4.28
C ALA A 86 -4.95 7.16 -3.23
N GLY A 87 -5.65 7.47 -2.13
CA GLY A 87 -5.11 8.23 -1.01
C GLY A 87 -3.91 7.54 -0.35
N ALA A 88 -3.95 6.21 -0.24
CA ALA A 88 -2.86 5.43 0.33
C ALA A 88 -1.64 5.50 -0.59
N TRP A 89 -1.85 5.43 -1.91
CA TRP A 89 -0.76 5.58 -2.86
C TRP A 89 -0.12 6.97 -2.77
N VAL A 90 -0.93 8.04 -2.71
CA VAL A 90 -0.42 9.41 -2.49
C VAL A 90 0.33 9.52 -1.16
N SER A 91 -0.21 8.96 -0.09
CA SER A 91 0.44 8.96 1.22
C SER A 91 1.79 8.25 1.19
N ALA A 92 1.88 7.10 0.50
CA ALA A 92 3.14 6.39 0.31
C ALA A 92 4.17 7.23 -0.48
N LEU A 93 3.74 7.93 -1.54
CA LEU A 93 4.61 8.84 -2.29
C LEU A 93 5.15 9.97 -1.41
N VAL A 94 4.31 10.56 -0.55
CA VAL A 94 4.73 11.59 0.41
C VAL A 94 5.74 11.02 1.41
N ILE A 95 5.48 9.83 1.97
CA ILE A 95 6.41 9.17 2.90
C ILE A 95 7.76 8.93 2.22
N LEU A 96 7.75 8.37 1.00
CA LEU A 96 8.98 8.12 0.24
C LEU A 96 9.74 9.42 -0.06
N PHE A 97 9.03 10.49 -0.44
CA PHE A 97 9.63 11.79 -0.68
C PHE A 97 10.30 12.35 0.59
N VAL A 98 9.61 12.32 1.73
CA VAL A 98 10.16 12.79 3.01
C VAL A 98 11.38 11.96 3.42
N VAL A 99 11.27 10.64 3.35
CA VAL A 99 12.39 9.74 3.70
C VAL A 99 13.60 9.98 2.79
N ASN A 100 13.37 10.10 1.48
CA ASN A 100 14.46 10.33 0.53
C ASN A 100 15.13 11.70 0.73
N THR A 101 14.35 12.75 1.00
CA THR A 101 14.87 14.11 1.22
C THR A 101 15.62 14.25 2.55
N VAL A 102 15.12 13.63 3.62
CA VAL A 102 15.75 13.71 4.96
C VAL A 102 17.02 12.87 5.03
N PHE A 103 17.02 11.67 4.45
CA PHE A 103 18.12 10.72 4.61
C PHE A 103 19.04 10.63 3.40
N GLY A 104 18.74 11.32 2.29
CA GLY A 104 19.60 11.36 1.10
C GLY A 104 19.81 9.99 0.44
N LEU A 105 18.81 9.11 0.50
CA LEU A 105 18.97 7.68 0.21
C LEU A 105 18.98 7.33 -1.29
N GLY A 106 18.71 8.29 -2.17
CA GLY A 106 18.61 8.03 -3.62
C GLY A 106 17.51 7.02 -3.98
N ILE A 107 16.45 6.93 -3.17
CA ILE A 107 15.33 6.02 -3.41
C ILE A 107 14.54 6.57 -4.60
N GLY A 108 14.74 5.99 -5.77
CA GLY A 108 13.90 6.23 -6.93
C GLY A 108 12.45 5.82 -6.62
N ALA A 109 11.48 6.66 -6.99
CA ALA A 109 10.09 6.28 -6.93
C ALA A 109 9.86 5.12 -7.91
N PHE A 110 9.67 3.90 -7.39
CA PHE A 110 9.32 2.74 -8.21
C PHE A 110 8.04 3.09 -9.01
N GLY A 111 8.19 3.28 -10.33
CA GLY A 111 7.09 3.60 -11.25
C GLY A 111 7.05 5.02 -11.82
N VAL A 112 8.03 5.89 -11.57
CA VAL A 112 8.15 7.20 -12.27
C VAL A 112 9.17 7.08 -13.41
N PRO A 113 8.75 7.15 -14.69
CA PRO A 113 9.70 7.24 -15.80
C PRO A 113 10.49 8.55 -15.75
N GLY A 114 11.82 8.47 -15.78
CA GLY A 114 12.72 9.62 -15.95
C GLY A 114 13.53 10.06 -14.73
N ALA A 115 13.63 9.24 -13.68
CA ALA A 115 14.61 9.42 -12.60
C ALA A 115 15.94 8.73 -12.93
#